data_AF-A0A973VUR9-F1
#
_entry.id   AF-A0A973VUR9-F1
#
_cell.length_a   1.000
_cell.length_b   1.000
_cell.length_c   1.000
_cell.angle_alpha   90.00
_cell.angle_beta   90.00
_cell.angle_gamma   90.00
#
_symmetry.space_group_name_H-M   'P 1'
#
loop_
_entity.id
_entity.type
_entity.pdbx_description
1 polymer ?
#
loop_
_entity_poly.entity_id
_entity_poly.type
_entity_poly.pdbx_seq_one_letter_code
_entity_poly.pdbx_strand_id
1 'polypeptide(L)'
;MFCVVAARSAEAHVKWFCAYDVAGQPRGLENVLCLDFELLLGIAVFWLFAGCVIEPTSLGDATIRVLDRVTAGLRLHTELMMRAVCAFFFISIWAVGGILLTPELKTSSPLVGALQLGIAAGMLSRRTMPLSAAGMAILFGIGVHGYGVFHLADYPIFLGVAAYFALVGLNKDLFGIRPIDVMRYAAAVTLMWASVEKWAYPEWSFPLLIEHTSMTLGFDNEFYMRAAGMVEFTLAFALIWTPLIRRCAAAVLAGMFISACFEFGKIDTIGHSAIIAVLFAIVADNKVLQRDRRPAWLAPVALCAALSLTLFVYYFGHAAIFKTSVL
;
A
#
# COMPACT_ATOMS: atom_id res chain seq x y z
N MET A 1 -10.80 -9.32 -38.41
CA MET A 1 -9.79 -8.27 -38.58
C MET A 1 -9.69 -7.55 -37.24
N PHE A 2 -8.71 -7.90 -36.41
CA PHE A 2 -8.53 -7.33 -35.08
C PHE A 2 -7.89 -5.94 -35.22
N CYS A 3 -8.67 -4.89 -35.04
CA CYS A 3 -8.14 -3.55 -34.87
C CYS A 3 -7.59 -3.43 -33.45
N VAL A 4 -6.28 -3.58 -33.30
CA VAL A 4 -5.53 -2.99 -32.19
C VAL A 4 -5.58 -1.48 -32.40
N VAL A 5 -6.62 -0.83 -31.87
CA VAL A 5 -6.60 0.62 -31.71
C VAL A 5 -5.52 0.90 -30.67
N ALA A 6 -4.53 1.70 -31.06
CA ALA A 6 -3.41 2.12 -30.24
C ALA A 6 -3.91 2.57 -28.86
N ALA A 7 -3.61 1.77 -27.83
CA ALA A 7 -3.76 2.17 -26.45
C ALA A 7 -2.80 3.34 -26.22
N ARG A 8 -3.36 4.55 -26.11
CA ARG A 8 -2.62 5.71 -25.62
C ARG A 8 -2.42 5.50 -24.11
N SER A 9 -1.19 5.75 -23.66
CA SER A 9 -0.73 5.61 -22.28
C SER A 9 -1.46 6.60 -21.37
N ALA A 10 -2.07 6.13 -20.28
CA ALA A 10 -2.56 6.94 -19.14
C ALA A 10 -2.75 6.01 -17.91
N GLU A 11 -2.73 6.52 -16.67
CA GLU A 11 -1.63 6.31 -15.72
C GLU A 11 -2.10 6.61 -14.22
N ALA A 12 -2.21 5.72 -13.17
CA ALA A 12 -2.40 6.12 -11.71
C ALA A 12 -1.73 5.40 -10.47
N HIS A 13 -0.95 6.19 -9.73
CA HIS A 13 -0.46 6.24 -8.35
C HIS A 13 0.24 7.59 -8.49
N VAL A 14 -0.40 8.66 -8.06
CA VAL A 14 -0.33 9.99 -8.74
C VAL A 14 1.09 10.43 -9.15
N LYS A 15 2.10 10.17 -8.31
CA LYS A 15 3.53 10.43 -8.61
C LYS A 15 4.10 9.70 -9.83
N TRP A 16 3.57 8.54 -10.18
CA TRP A 16 3.98 7.75 -11.35
C TRP A 16 3.65 8.47 -12.67
N PHE A 17 2.75 9.47 -12.62
CA PHE A 17 1.88 9.79 -13.76
C PHE A 17 1.58 11.28 -13.93
N CYS A 18 1.51 12.02 -12.83
CA CYS A 18 1.42 13.47 -12.82
C CYS A 18 2.72 14.06 -12.29
N ALA A 19 2.98 15.31 -12.66
CA ALA A 19 4.06 16.07 -12.04
C ALA A 19 3.79 16.21 -10.54
N TYR A 20 4.83 16.02 -9.74
CA TYR A 20 4.78 16.11 -8.29
C TYR A 20 6.03 16.82 -7.80
N ASP A 21 5.92 17.47 -6.64
CA ASP A 21 7.05 18.10 -5.96
C ASP A 21 7.01 17.75 -4.48
N VAL A 22 7.76 16.70 -4.10
CA VAL A 22 7.82 16.21 -2.72
C VAL A 22 8.41 17.23 -1.75
N ALA A 23 9.17 18.22 -2.23
CA ALA A 23 9.75 19.27 -1.40
C ALA A 23 8.85 20.53 -1.33
N GLY A 24 7.76 20.56 -2.09
CA GLY A 24 6.80 21.66 -2.11
C GLY A 24 6.14 21.88 -0.76
N GLN A 25 5.47 23.02 -0.58
CA GLN A 25 4.73 23.29 0.66
C GLN A 25 3.45 22.43 0.69
N PRO A 26 3.26 21.52 1.66
CA PRO A 26 1.98 20.85 1.82
C PRO A 26 0.93 21.88 2.25
N ARG A 27 -0.33 21.65 1.87
CA ARG A 27 -1.45 22.44 2.38
C ARG A 27 -1.43 22.45 3.91
N GLY A 28 -1.56 23.61 4.53
CA GLY A 28 -1.60 23.72 5.99
C GLY A 28 -2.71 22.86 6.60
N LEU A 29 -2.45 22.31 7.79
CA LEU A 29 -3.39 21.41 8.45
C LEU A 29 -4.76 22.06 8.70
N GLU A 30 -4.83 23.37 8.85
CA GLU A 30 -6.07 24.15 8.97
C GLU A 30 -6.95 24.09 7.72
N ASN A 31 -6.37 23.82 6.55
CA ASN A 31 -7.12 23.61 5.29
C ASN A 31 -7.50 22.13 5.09
N VAL A 32 -6.75 21.22 5.71
CA VAL A 32 -7.02 19.77 5.66
C VAL A 32 -8.10 19.37 6.66
N LEU A 33 -7.99 19.84 7.90
CA LEU A 33 -8.87 19.53 9.03
C LEU A 33 -10.12 20.42 9.01
N CYS A 34 -10.86 20.35 7.89
CA CYS A 34 -12.12 21.05 7.70
C CYS A 34 -13.33 20.17 8.08
N LEU A 35 -14.53 20.75 8.01
CA LEU A 35 -15.78 20.03 8.35
C LEU A 35 -15.97 18.74 7.56
N ASP A 36 -15.68 18.74 6.25
CA ASP A 36 -15.81 17.53 5.42
C ASP A 36 -14.88 16.42 5.91
N PHE A 37 -13.65 16.78 6.30
CA PHE A 37 -12.68 15.83 6.85
C PHE A 37 -13.19 15.22 8.17
N GLU A 38 -13.72 16.04 9.07
CA GLU A 38 -14.28 15.59 10.35
C GLU A 38 -15.49 14.67 10.16
N LEU A 39 -16.39 15.00 9.21
CA LEU A 39 -17.54 14.15 8.88
C LEU A 39 -17.10 12.81 8.28
N LEU A 40 -16.15 12.83 7.35
CA LEU A 40 -15.58 11.62 6.77
C LEU A 40 -14.89 10.75 7.84
N LEU A 41 -14.16 11.37 8.78
CA LEU A 41 -13.55 10.68 9.91
C LEU A 41 -14.62 10.06 10.82
N GLY A 42 -15.69 10.79 11.11
CA GLY A 42 -16.83 10.29 11.89
C GLY A 42 -17.47 9.05 11.25
N ILE A 43 -17.67 9.08 9.93
CA ILE A 43 -18.17 7.93 9.15
C ILE A 43 -17.19 6.75 9.21
N ALA A 44 -15.90 7.01 9.03
CA ALA A 44 -14.85 5.98 9.10
C ALA A 44 -14.79 5.31 10.48
N VAL A 45 -14.80 6.12 11.55
CA VAL A 45 -14.84 5.65 12.94
C VAL A 45 -16.09 4.81 13.19
N PHE A 46 -17.26 5.28 12.74
CA PHE A 46 -18.52 4.56 12.89
C PHE A 46 -18.46 3.18 12.23
N TRP A 47 -18.05 3.09 10.97
CA TRP A 47 -18.01 1.81 10.24
C TRP A 47 -16.94 0.86 10.77
N LEU A 48 -15.77 1.37 11.15
CA LEU A 48 -14.72 0.56 11.77
C LEU A 48 -15.21 -0.02 13.12
N PHE A 49 -15.82 0.82 13.96
CA PHE A 49 -16.38 0.39 15.24
C PHE A 49 -17.51 -0.63 15.04
N ALA A 50 -18.44 -0.36 14.13
CA ALA A 50 -19.53 -1.27 13.78
C ALA A 50 -18.99 -2.64 13.33
N GLY A 51 -17.96 -2.66 12.47
CA GLY A 51 -17.29 -3.88 12.07
C GLY A 51 -16.73 -4.68 13.26
N CYS A 52 -16.10 -3.99 14.22
CA CYS A 52 -15.54 -4.63 15.42
C CYS A 52 -16.63 -5.16 16.37
N VAL A 53 -17.81 -4.53 16.41
CA VAL A 53 -18.98 -5.02 17.16
C VAL A 53 -19.62 -6.22 16.47
N ILE A 54 -19.61 -6.26 15.13
CA ILE A 54 -20.17 -7.36 14.33
C ILE A 54 -19.27 -8.61 14.35
N GLU A 55 -17.94 -8.45 14.36
CA GLU A 55 -16.98 -9.57 14.31
C GLU A 55 -17.24 -10.70 15.33
N PRO A 56 -17.51 -10.45 16.63
CA PRO A 56 -17.77 -11.52 17.59
C PRO A 56 -19.19 -12.12 17.49
N THR A 57 -20.01 -11.69 16.53
CA THR A 57 -21.37 -12.22 16.33
C THR A 57 -21.39 -13.40 15.37
N SER A 58 -22.54 -14.07 15.25
CA SER A 58 -22.76 -15.16 14.28
C SER A 58 -22.52 -14.74 12.82
N LEU A 59 -22.74 -13.47 12.49
CA LEU A 59 -22.46 -12.90 11.17
C LEU A 59 -20.95 -12.79 10.91
N GLY A 60 -20.18 -12.34 11.90
CA GLY A 60 -18.72 -12.30 11.81
C GLY A 60 -18.13 -13.70 11.65
N ASP A 61 -18.60 -14.65 12.45
CA ASP A 61 -18.21 -16.06 12.35
C ASP A 61 -18.55 -16.68 10.98
N ALA A 62 -19.73 -16.37 10.43
CA ALA A 62 -20.13 -16.82 9.10
C ALA A 62 -19.21 -16.24 8.02
N THR A 63 -18.89 -14.95 8.11
CA THR A 63 -18.00 -14.28 7.17
C THR A 63 -16.59 -14.86 7.22
N ILE A 64 -16.02 -15.08 8.41
CA ILE A 64 -14.71 -15.74 8.57
C ILE A 64 -14.70 -17.13 7.92
N ARG A 65 -15.73 -17.94 8.14
CA ARG A 65 -15.83 -19.28 7.52
C ARG A 65 -15.87 -19.22 5.99
N VAL A 66 -16.59 -18.24 5.43
CA VAL A 66 -16.65 -18.03 3.98
C VAL A 66 -15.27 -17.64 3.46
N LEU A 67 -14.61 -16.67 4.10
CA LEU A 67 -13.26 -16.26 3.73
C LEU A 67 -12.29 -17.43 3.80
N ASP A 68 -12.29 -18.22 4.88
CA ASP A 68 -11.44 -19.40 5.03
C ASP A 68 -11.64 -20.43 3.92
N ARG A 69 -12.88 -20.64 3.48
CA ARG A 69 -13.18 -21.56 2.39
C ARG A 69 -12.71 -21.01 1.05
N VAL A 70 -13.04 -19.76 0.73
CA VAL A 70 -12.69 -19.12 -0.55
C VAL A 70 -11.17 -18.98 -0.69
N THR A 71 -10.46 -18.69 0.40
CA THR A 71 -9.02 -18.45 0.37
C THR A 71 -8.18 -19.68 0.70
N ALA A 72 -8.79 -20.87 0.84
CA ALA A 72 -8.10 -22.08 1.26
C ALA A 72 -6.94 -22.45 0.31
N GLY A 73 -7.18 -22.42 -1.01
CA GLY A 73 -6.15 -22.71 -2.01
C GLY A 73 -5.03 -21.68 -2.01
N LEU A 74 -5.38 -20.40 -1.91
CA LEU A 74 -4.42 -19.29 -1.84
C LEU A 74 -3.53 -19.37 -0.60
N ARG A 75 -4.11 -19.75 0.54
CA ARG A 75 -3.40 -19.92 1.81
C ARG A 75 -2.31 -21.00 1.73
N LEU A 76 -2.59 -22.11 1.03
CA LEU A 76 -1.60 -23.19 0.84
C LEU A 76 -0.43 -22.76 -0.06
N HIS A 77 -0.65 -21.81 -0.94
CA HIS A 77 0.32 -21.38 -1.95
C HIS A 77 0.82 -19.95 -1.74
N THR A 78 0.61 -19.35 -0.55
CA THR A 78 0.94 -17.94 -0.31
C THR A 78 2.42 -17.64 -0.57
N GLU A 79 3.35 -18.51 -0.12
CA GLU A 79 4.78 -18.33 -0.40
C GLU A 79 5.06 -18.35 -1.91
N LEU A 80 4.49 -19.32 -2.64
CA LEU A 80 4.68 -19.46 -4.08
C LEU A 80 4.12 -18.24 -4.83
N MET A 81 2.92 -17.78 -4.47
CA MET A 81 2.30 -16.57 -5.02
C MET A 81 3.21 -15.36 -4.80
N MET A 82 3.67 -15.12 -3.57
CA MET A 82 4.52 -13.97 -3.26
C MET A 82 5.80 -14.01 -4.10
N ARG A 83 6.47 -15.16 -4.19
CA ARG A 83 7.68 -15.34 -5.00
C ARG A 83 7.42 -15.11 -6.49
N ALA A 84 6.34 -15.70 -7.02
CA ALA A 84 5.99 -15.59 -8.44
C ALA A 84 5.65 -14.15 -8.84
N VAL A 85 4.81 -13.46 -8.05
CA VAL A 85 4.43 -12.07 -8.33
C VAL A 85 5.60 -11.11 -8.13
N CYS A 86 6.45 -11.34 -7.12
CA CYS A 86 7.65 -10.53 -6.94
C CYS A 86 8.67 -10.73 -8.07
N ALA A 87 8.86 -11.97 -8.54
CA ALA A 87 9.68 -12.24 -9.72
C ALA A 87 9.12 -11.56 -10.97
N PHE A 88 7.80 -11.67 -11.19
CA PHE A 88 7.10 -10.95 -12.27
C PHE A 88 7.37 -9.44 -12.19
N PHE A 89 7.14 -8.82 -11.03
CA PHE A 89 7.38 -7.40 -10.79
C PHE A 89 8.80 -6.98 -11.19
N PHE A 90 9.83 -7.67 -10.67
CA PHE A 90 11.22 -7.32 -10.94
C PHE A 90 11.63 -7.55 -12.40
N ILE A 91 11.11 -8.61 -13.03
CA ILE A 91 11.31 -8.84 -14.47
C ILE A 91 10.63 -7.74 -15.29
N SER A 92 9.42 -7.33 -14.91
CA SER A 92 8.66 -6.30 -15.62
C SER A 92 9.33 -4.93 -15.53
N ILE A 93 9.78 -4.48 -14.37
CA ILE A 93 10.47 -3.18 -14.25
C ILE A 93 11.84 -3.21 -14.95
N TRP A 94 12.54 -4.35 -14.94
CA TRP A 94 13.75 -4.55 -15.73
C TRP A 94 13.47 -4.43 -17.23
N ALA A 95 12.41 -5.09 -17.71
CA ALA A 95 12.04 -5.11 -19.13
C ALA A 95 11.57 -3.73 -19.64
N VAL A 96 10.90 -2.95 -18.79
CA VAL A 96 10.57 -1.55 -19.09
C VAL A 96 11.84 -0.71 -19.11
N GLY A 97 12.78 -0.97 -18.19
CA GLY A 97 14.05 -0.28 -18.09
C GLY A 97 13.94 1.10 -17.44
N GLY A 98 15.05 1.55 -16.86
CA GLY A 98 15.15 2.90 -16.27
C GLY A 98 14.32 3.13 -15.02
N ILE A 99 13.72 2.09 -14.44
CA ILE A 99 12.93 2.12 -13.19
C ILE A 99 13.72 1.42 -12.09
N LEU A 100 13.72 1.99 -10.88
CA LEU A 100 14.40 1.47 -9.70
C LEU A 100 13.51 0.49 -8.92
N LEU A 101 12.41 1.01 -8.37
CA LEU A 101 11.42 0.24 -7.61
C LEU A 101 10.01 0.57 -8.10
N THR A 102 9.69 1.85 -8.22
CA THR A 102 8.39 2.34 -8.70
C THR A 102 8.59 3.23 -9.92
N PRO A 103 7.60 3.36 -10.82
CA PRO A 103 7.74 4.03 -12.12
C PRO A 103 8.37 5.43 -12.09
N GLU A 104 8.12 6.20 -11.04
CA GLU A 104 8.66 7.54 -10.80
C GLU A 104 10.12 7.55 -10.29
N LEU A 105 10.57 6.47 -9.64
CA LEU A 105 11.95 6.31 -9.19
C LEU A 105 12.82 5.83 -10.36
N LYS A 106 13.38 6.77 -11.11
CA LYS A 106 14.21 6.53 -12.28
C LYS A 106 15.67 6.19 -11.93
N THR A 107 16.33 5.52 -12.86
CA THR A 107 17.76 5.23 -12.79
C THR A 107 18.36 5.08 -14.19
N SER A 108 19.63 5.44 -14.35
CA SER A 108 20.43 5.17 -15.56
C SER A 108 21.44 4.05 -15.36
N SER A 109 21.56 3.50 -14.15
CA SER A 109 22.59 2.51 -13.83
C SER A 109 22.21 1.11 -14.33
N PRO A 110 23.00 0.49 -15.22
CA PRO A 110 22.72 -0.86 -15.71
C PRO A 110 22.84 -1.93 -14.61
N LEU A 111 23.59 -1.62 -13.53
CA LEU A 111 23.72 -2.50 -12.36
C LEU A 111 22.39 -2.71 -11.65
N VAL A 112 21.51 -1.70 -11.66
CA VAL A 112 20.16 -1.84 -11.09
C VAL A 112 19.37 -2.90 -11.85
N GLY A 113 19.40 -2.88 -13.18
CA GLY A 113 18.72 -3.88 -13.98
C GLY A 113 19.25 -5.30 -13.75
N ALA A 114 20.58 -5.46 -13.67
CA ALA A 114 21.19 -6.74 -13.32
C ALA A 114 20.77 -7.22 -11.92
N LEU A 115 20.69 -6.31 -10.95
CA LEU A 115 20.23 -6.63 -9.60
C LEU A 115 18.74 -7.05 -9.59
N GLN A 116 17.87 -6.37 -10.33
CA GLN A 116 16.45 -6.73 -10.46
C GLN A 116 16.29 -8.16 -11.03
N LEU A 117 17.02 -8.51 -12.09
CA LEU A 117 17.03 -9.88 -12.61
C LEU A 117 17.60 -10.88 -11.60
N GLY A 118 18.65 -10.52 -10.87
CA GLY A 118 19.23 -11.34 -9.81
C GLY A 118 18.22 -11.62 -8.68
N ILE A 119 17.45 -10.61 -8.27
CA ILE A 119 16.36 -10.75 -7.30
C ILE A 119 15.32 -11.72 -7.83
N ALA A 120 14.86 -11.56 -9.07
CA ALA A 120 13.87 -12.43 -9.69
C ALA A 120 14.35 -13.88 -9.82
N ALA A 121 15.59 -14.10 -10.26
CA ALA A 121 16.20 -15.42 -10.34
C ALA A 121 16.30 -16.08 -8.95
N GLY A 122 16.66 -15.30 -7.92
CA GLY A 122 16.71 -15.78 -6.54
C GLY A 122 15.34 -16.17 -5.97
N MET A 123 14.22 -15.74 -6.57
CA MET A 123 12.88 -16.20 -6.19
C MET A 123 12.56 -17.63 -6.67
N LEU A 124 13.40 -18.25 -7.52
CA LEU A 124 13.20 -19.63 -7.99
C LEU A 124 13.43 -20.69 -6.90
N SER A 125 14.20 -20.38 -5.87
CA SER A 125 14.46 -21.29 -4.74
C SER A 125 14.30 -20.61 -3.40
N ARG A 126 13.72 -21.34 -2.44
CA ARG A 126 13.61 -20.89 -1.05
C ARG A 126 14.98 -20.58 -0.42
N ARG A 127 16.04 -21.29 -0.84
CA ARG A 127 17.41 -21.11 -0.32
C ARG A 127 18.03 -19.78 -0.74
N THR A 128 17.64 -19.24 -1.89
CA THR A 128 18.19 -17.99 -2.45
C THR A 128 17.36 -16.76 -2.10
N MET A 129 16.15 -16.93 -1.54
CA MET A 129 15.29 -15.81 -1.11
C MET A 129 15.97 -14.79 -0.18
N PRO A 130 16.83 -15.17 0.79
CA PRO A 130 17.50 -14.19 1.63
C PRO A 130 18.44 -13.27 0.83
N LEU A 131 19.03 -13.76 -0.27
CA LEU A 131 19.84 -12.93 -1.18
C LEU A 131 18.97 -11.96 -1.98
N SER A 132 17.81 -12.44 -2.47
CA SER A 132 16.83 -11.57 -3.12
C SER A 132 16.32 -10.48 -2.17
N ALA A 133 16.04 -10.81 -0.91
CA ALA A 133 15.67 -9.85 0.12
C ALA A 133 16.75 -8.79 0.35
N ALA A 134 18.02 -9.20 0.42
CA ALA A 134 19.14 -8.26 0.51
C ALA A 134 19.20 -7.35 -0.73
N GLY A 135 19.00 -7.90 -1.93
CA GLY A 135 18.91 -7.12 -3.16
C GLY A 135 17.79 -6.08 -3.14
N MET A 136 16.60 -6.45 -2.65
CA MET A 136 15.49 -5.50 -2.48
C MET A 136 15.82 -4.37 -1.51
N ALA A 137 16.46 -4.69 -0.38
CA ALA A 137 16.91 -3.69 0.58
C ALA A 137 17.99 -2.77 0.00
N ILE A 138 18.89 -3.29 -0.82
CA ILE A 138 19.90 -2.50 -1.54
C ILE A 138 19.23 -1.54 -2.54
N LEU A 139 18.27 -2.01 -3.34
CA LEU A 139 17.50 -1.15 -4.26
C LEU A 139 16.77 -0.04 -3.50
N PHE A 140 16.18 -0.36 -2.35
CA PHE A 140 15.55 0.64 -1.49
C PHE A 140 16.55 1.66 -0.96
N GLY A 141 17.73 1.23 -0.51
CA GLY A 141 18.82 2.10 -0.08
C GLY A 141 19.34 3.02 -1.19
N ILE A 142 19.46 2.51 -2.43
CA ILE A 142 19.77 3.33 -3.61
C ILE A 142 18.69 4.39 -3.82
N GLY A 143 17.41 4.02 -3.63
CA GLY A 143 16.28 4.94 -3.70
C GLY A 143 16.38 6.06 -2.67
N VAL A 144 16.62 5.71 -1.40
CA VAL A 144 16.81 6.69 -0.32
C VAL A 144 17.96 7.64 -0.62
N HIS A 145 19.08 7.11 -1.14
CA HIS A 145 20.23 7.94 -1.52
C HIS A 145 19.92 8.88 -2.69
N GLY A 146 19.19 8.42 -3.71
CA GLY A 146 18.90 9.21 -4.91
C GLY A 146 17.74 10.19 -4.77
N TYR A 147 16.72 9.86 -3.98
CA TYR A 147 15.45 10.57 -3.90
C TYR A 147 15.13 11.13 -2.51
N GLY A 148 15.90 10.75 -1.49
CA GLY A 148 15.71 11.18 -0.11
C GLY A 148 14.78 10.28 0.69
N VAL A 149 14.96 10.31 2.02
CA VAL A 149 14.21 9.47 2.96
C VAL A 149 12.72 9.80 2.99
N PHE A 150 12.34 11.07 2.82
CA PHE A 150 10.94 11.49 2.85
C PHE A 150 10.17 10.95 1.63
N HIS A 151 10.76 11.01 0.44
CA HIS A 151 10.13 10.43 -0.76
C HIS A 151 10.00 8.90 -0.65
N LEU A 152 10.97 8.22 -0.03
CA LEU A 152 10.91 6.78 0.17
C LEU A 152 10.02 6.34 1.35
N ALA A 153 9.46 7.28 2.13
CA ALA A 153 8.60 6.98 3.28
C ALA A 153 7.24 6.39 2.86
N ASP A 154 6.83 6.58 1.61
CA ASP A 154 5.69 5.93 0.98
C ASP A 154 5.93 4.43 0.75
N TYR A 155 7.18 4.03 0.56
CA TYR A 155 7.55 2.70 0.04
C TYR A 155 8.07 1.64 1.05
N PRO A 156 7.90 1.74 2.40
CA PRO A 156 8.28 0.69 3.33
C PRO A 156 7.75 -0.71 3.00
N ILE A 157 6.66 -0.83 2.24
CA ILE A 157 6.16 -2.12 1.75
C ILE A 157 7.25 -2.97 1.07
N PHE A 158 8.19 -2.39 0.30
CA PHE A 158 9.28 -3.16 -0.30
C PHE A 158 10.23 -3.75 0.76
N LEU A 159 10.49 -3.01 1.84
CA LEU A 159 11.26 -3.52 2.98
C LEU A 159 10.47 -4.60 3.74
N GLY A 160 9.16 -4.45 3.87
CA GLY A 160 8.29 -5.48 4.44
C GLY A 160 8.28 -6.79 3.65
N VAL A 161 8.22 -6.69 2.32
CA VAL A 161 8.33 -7.85 1.41
C VAL A 161 9.74 -8.45 1.45
N ALA A 162 10.79 -7.63 1.48
CA ALA A 162 12.16 -8.11 1.66
C ALA A 162 12.31 -8.87 2.99
N ALA A 163 11.81 -8.32 4.10
CA ALA A 163 11.81 -8.98 5.40
C ALA A 163 11.02 -10.29 5.37
N TYR A 164 9.86 -10.33 4.70
CA TYR A 164 9.10 -11.56 4.49
C TYR A 164 9.96 -12.65 3.81
N PHE A 165 10.61 -12.34 2.70
CA PHE A 165 11.45 -13.32 1.98
C PHE A 165 12.68 -13.76 2.78
N ALA A 166 13.34 -12.83 3.49
CA ALA A 166 14.45 -13.16 4.37
C ALA A 166 14.03 -14.13 5.47
N LEU A 167 12.93 -13.82 6.19
CA LEU A 167 12.46 -14.62 7.30
C LEU A 167 11.93 -15.99 6.85
N VAL A 168 11.16 -16.05 5.75
CA VAL A 168 10.68 -17.32 5.19
C VAL A 168 11.84 -18.16 4.66
N GLY A 169 12.80 -17.55 3.96
CA GLY A 169 13.98 -18.22 3.40
C GLY A 169 14.92 -18.76 4.48
N LEU A 170 15.11 -18.01 5.58
CA LEU A 170 15.91 -18.42 6.74
C LEU A 170 15.14 -19.30 7.74
N ASN A 171 13.84 -19.52 7.52
CA ASN A 171 12.95 -20.22 8.43
C ASN A 171 12.96 -19.65 9.86
N LYS A 172 12.86 -18.32 9.97
CA LYS A 172 12.86 -17.56 11.23
C LYS A 172 11.60 -16.70 11.36
N ASP A 173 11.34 -16.26 12.58
CA ASP A 173 10.46 -15.13 12.87
C ASP A 173 11.28 -13.89 13.27
N LEU A 174 10.62 -12.74 13.38
CA LEU A 174 11.24 -11.50 13.84
C LEU A 174 10.81 -11.24 15.29
N PHE A 175 11.55 -11.78 16.24
CA PHE A 175 11.26 -11.63 17.68
C PHE A 175 9.82 -12.04 18.03
N GLY A 176 9.35 -13.17 17.50
CA GLY A 176 7.98 -13.66 17.67
C GLY A 176 6.94 -13.02 16.75
N ILE A 177 7.33 -12.10 15.85
CA ILE A 177 6.48 -11.55 14.79
C ILE A 177 6.60 -12.43 13.54
N ARG A 178 5.47 -12.94 13.04
CA ARG A 178 5.44 -13.80 11.85
C ARG A 178 5.88 -13.01 10.61
N PRO A 179 6.51 -13.66 9.60
CA PRO A 179 6.90 -12.98 8.36
C PRO A 179 5.76 -12.22 7.68
N ILE A 180 4.57 -12.82 7.61
CA ILE A 180 3.39 -12.18 7.02
C ILE A 180 2.90 -10.96 7.81
N ASP A 181 3.08 -10.95 9.14
CA ASP A 181 2.73 -9.80 9.97
C ASP A 181 3.66 -8.62 9.73
N VAL A 182 4.96 -8.87 9.52
CA VAL A 182 5.94 -7.81 9.17
C VAL A 182 5.55 -7.12 7.86
N MET A 183 5.25 -7.92 6.84
CA MET A 183 4.81 -7.43 5.54
C MET A 183 3.47 -6.66 5.63
N ARG A 184 2.52 -7.17 6.42
CA ARG A 184 1.22 -6.52 6.68
C ARG A 184 1.38 -5.16 7.35
N TYR A 185 2.25 -5.05 8.35
CA TYR A 185 2.50 -3.77 9.02
C TYR A 185 3.17 -2.76 8.10
N ALA A 186 4.13 -3.21 7.28
CA ALA A 186 4.75 -2.34 6.28
C ALA A 186 3.75 -1.83 5.24
N ALA A 187 2.84 -2.70 4.74
CA ALA A 187 1.79 -2.29 3.82
C ALA A 187 0.81 -1.29 4.43
N ALA A 188 0.43 -1.49 5.70
CA ALA A 188 -0.43 -0.55 6.42
C ALA A 188 0.23 0.83 6.56
N VAL A 189 1.51 0.89 6.94
CA VAL A 189 2.26 2.15 7.05
C VAL A 189 2.37 2.84 5.70
N THR A 190 2.76 2.11 4.64
CA THR A 190 2.83 2.62 3.27
C THR A 190 1.51 3.26 2.83
N LEU A 191 0.38 2.58 3.02
CA LEU A 191 -0.92 3.07 2.57
C LEU A 191 -1.47 4.21 3.44
N MET A 192 -1.22 4.18 4.76
CA MET A 192 -1.56 5.32 5.63
C MET A 192 -0.76 6.57 5.22
N TRP A 193 0.52 6.43 4.87
CA TRP A 193 1.34 7.52 4.38
C TRP A 193 0.82 8.07 3.04
N ALA A 194 0.57 7.19 2.06
CA ALA A 194 0.01 7.55 0.76
C ALA A 194 -1.38 8.22 0.85
N SER A 195 -2.12 7.99 1.94
CA SER A 195 -3.39 8.66 2.23
C SER A 195 -3.19 10.10 2.70
N VAL A 196 -2.14 10.39 3.49
CA VAL A 196 -1.82 11.76 3.92
C VAL A 196 -1.49 12.64 2.73
N GLU A 197 -0.79 12.11 1.73
CA GLU A 197 -0.45 12.86 0.52
C GLU A 197 -1.68 13.32 -0.26
N LYS A 198 -2.77 12.56 -0.22
CA LYS A 198 -4.05 12.93 -0.84
C LYS A 198 -4.66 14.18 -0.21
N TRP A 199 -4.31 14.48 1.04
CA TRP A 199 -4.77 15.67 1.75
C TRP A 199 -3.76 16.81 1.69
N ALA A 200 -2.46 16.48 1.80
CA ALA A 200 -1.38 17.45 1.74
C ALA A 200 -1.22 18.05 0.33
N TYR A 201 -1.43 17.24 -0.71
CA TYR A 201 -1.23 17.58 -2.12
C TYR A 201 -2.32 17.01 -3.05
N PRO A 202 -3.62 17.28 -2.79
CA PRO A 202 -4.69 16.76 -3.66
C PRO A 202 -4.53 17.21 -5.11
N GLU A 203 -3.90 18.37 -5.35
CA GLU A 203 -3.66 18.91 -6.69
C GLU A 203 -2.74 18.06 -7.57
N TRP A 204 -1.89 17.20 -6.98
CA TRP A 204 -1.11 16.26 -7.78
C TRP A 204 -2.03 15.35 -8.61
N SER A 205 -3.21 15.02 -8.10
CA SER A 205 -4.19 14.13 -8.76
C SER A 205 -5.14 14.85 -9.71
N PHE A 206 -5.26 16.17 -9.63
CA PHE A 206 -6.28 16.89 -10.37
C PHE A 206 -6.19 16.73 -11.89
N PRO A 207 -5.00 16.75 -12.53
CA PRO A 207 -4.90 16.51 -13.98
C PRO A 207 -5.53 15.17 -14.37
N LEU A 208 -5.28 14.15 -13.56
CA LEU A 208 -5.77 12.79 -13.76
C LEU A 208 -7.28 12.68 -13.54
N LEU A 209 -7.83 13.34 -12.52
CA LEU A 209 -9.27 13.37 -12.28
C LEU A 209 -10.04 14.16 -13.36
N ILE A 210 -9.39 15.17 -13.95
CA ILE A 210 -9.95 15.93 -15.09
C ILE A 210 -9.97 15.07 -16.36
N GLU A 211 -8.94 14.25 -16.59
CA GLU A 211 -8.88 13.35 -17.74
C GLU A 211 -9.87 12.17 -17.60
N HIS A 212 -10.02 11.64 -16.38
CA HIS A 212 -10.84 10.46 -16.06
C HIS A 212 -12.01 10.82 -15.13
N THR A 213 -12.87 11.71 -15.60
CA THR A 213 -13.99 12.29 -14.80
C THR A 213 -14.96 11.26 -14.21
N SER A 214 -15.08 10.07 -14.79
CA SER A 214 -15.91 8.97 -14.25
C SER A 214 -15.45 8.51 -12.86
N MET A 215 -14.18 8.69 -12.52
CA MET A 215 -13.62 8.22 -11.26
C MET A 215 -14.09 9.02 -10.04
N THR A 216 -14.46 10.28 -10.23
CA THR A 216 -14.93 11.11 -9.11
C THR A 216 -16.36 10.79 -8.70
N LEU A 217 -17.06 9.90 -9.44
CA LEU A 217 -18.45 9.51 -9.18
C LEU A 217 -19.42 10.69 -9.08
N GLY A 218 -19.11 11.80 -9.76
CA GLY A 218 -19.91 13.03 -9.74
C GLY A 218 -19.58 14.00 -8.59
N PHE A 219 -18.62 13.66 -7.72
CA PHE A 219 -18.07 14.60 -6.75
C PHE A 219 -17.05 15.54 -7.40
N ASP A 220 -16.83 16.70 -6.81
CA ASP A 220 -15.71 17.57 -7.18
C ASP A 220 -14.38 16.92 -6.78
N ASN A 221 -13.30 17.32 -7.46
CA ASN A 221 -11.97 16.74 -7.26
C ASN A 221 -11.46 16.90 -5.83
N GLU A 222 -11.82 17.98 -5.15
CA GLU A 222 -11.29 18.28 -3.83
C GLU A 222 -11.95 17.41 -2.77
N PHE A 223 -13.29 17.34 -2.78
CA PHE A 223 -14.04 16.41 -1.94
C PHE A 223 -13.65 14.96 -2.23
N TYR A 224 -13.53 14.58 -3.51
CA TYR A 224 -13.13 13.23 -3.90
C TYR A 224 -11.77 12.85 -3.30
N MET A 225 -10.75 13.71 -3.41
CA MET A 225 -9.42 13.42 -2.85
C MET A 225 -9.45 13.31 -1.32
N ARG A 226 -10.24 14.15 -0.64
CA ARG A 226 -10.46 14.05 0.81
C ARG A 226 -11.08 12.70 1.19
N ALA A 227 -12.16 12.32 0.52
CA ALA A 227 -12.87 11.07 0.75
C ALA A 227 -12.00 9.84 0.43
N ALA A 228 -11.31 9.85 -0.70
CA ALA A 228 -10.39 8.78 -1.10
C ALA A 228 -9.27 8.59 -0.07
N GLY A 229 -8.65 9.68 0.40
CA GLY A 229 -7.67 9.62 1.47
C GLY A 229 -8.23 9.05 2.77
N MET A 230 -9.44 9.43 3.19
CA MET A 230 -10.05 8.88 4.41
C MET A 230 -10.36 7.39 4.31
N VAL A 231 -10.92 6.96 3.17
CA VAL A 231 -11.22 5.54 2.91
C VAL A 231 -9.93 4.72 2.90
N GLU A 232 -8.91 5.16 2.17
CA GLU A 232 -7.63 4.47 2.09
C GLU A 232 -6.93 4.41 3.44
N PHE A 233 -6.89 5.52 4.19
CA PHE A 233 -6.26 5.57 5.51
C PHE A 233 -6.93 4.59 6.47
N THR A 234 -8.26 4.57 6.48
CA THR A 234 -9.05 3.71 7.37
C THR A 234 -8.87 2.24 7.02
N LEU A 235 -8.87 1.89 5.73
CA LEU A 235 -8.62 0.53 5.27
C LEU A 235 -7.17 0.08 5.53
N ALA A 236 -6.21 0.98 5.36
CA ALA A 236 -4.80 0.74 5.67
C ALA A 236 -4.60 0.46 7.16
N PHE A 237 -5.19 1.28 8.04
CA PHE A 237 -5.23 1.03 9.48
C PHE A 237 -5.91 -0.30 9.80
N ALA A 238 -7.03 -0.61 9.15
CA ALA A 238 -7.76 -1.85 9.37
C ALA A 238 -6.91 -3.11 9.10
N LEU A 239 -5.89 -3.04 8.24
CA LEU A 239 -4.92 -4.13 8.03
C LEU A 239 -4.19 -4.55 9.31
N ILE A 240 -4.01 -3.66 10.29
CA ILE A 240 -3.31 -3.95 11.55
C ILE A 240 -4.24 -4.27 12.73
N TRP A 241 -5.54 -4.39 12.45
CA TRP A 241 -6.56 -4.64 13.46
C TRP A 241 -6.85 -6.15 13.62
N THR A 242 -8.11 -6.47 13.97
CA THR A 242 -8.61 -7.82 14.21
C THR A 242 -8.66 -8.67 12.93
N PRO A 243 -8.76 -10.02 13.04
CA PRO A 243 -8.68 -10.93 11.90
C PRO A 243 -9.75 -10.74 10.82
N LEU A 244 -11.01 -10.49 11.20
CA LEU A 244 -12.04 -10.25 10.19
C LEU A 244 -11.81 -8.91 9.49
N ILE A 245 -11.60 -7.85 10.29
CA ILE A 245 -11.43 -6.48 9.80
C ILE A 245 -10.25 -6.37 8.84
N ARG A 246 -9.09 -6.93 9.19
CA ARG A 246 -7.90 -6.89 8.30
C ARG A 246 -8.12 -7.63 6.99
N ARG A 247 -8.85 -8.76 6.99
CA ARG A 247 -9.11 -9.55 5.78
C ARG A 247 -10.13 -8.88 4.87
N CYS A 248 -11.19 -8.32 5.45
CA CYS A 248 -12.17 -7.52 4.71
C CYS A 248 -11.51 -6.27 4.11
N ALA A 249 -10.72 -5.53 4.90
CA ALA A 249 -10.02 -4.35 4.42
C ALA A 249 -9.03 -4.68 3.29
N ALA A 250 -8.28 -5.78 3.44
CA ALA A 250 -7.38 -6.24 2.39
C ALA A 250 -8.12 -6.65 1.11
N ALA A 251 -9.31 -7.24 1.22
CA ALA A 251 -10.13 -7.58 0.06
C ALA A 251 -10.66 -6.34 -0.66
N VAL A 252 -11.12 -5.33 0.09
CA VAL A 252 -11.58 -4.04 -0.47
C VAL A 252 -10.42 -3.31 -1.16
N LEU A 253 -9.27 -3.18 -0.49
CA LEU A 253 -8.07 -2.57 -1.06
C LEU A 253 -7.60 -3.32 -2.32
N ALA A 254 -7.60 -4.66 -2.30
CA ALA A 254 -7.23 -5.44 -3.47
C ALA A 254 -8.19 -5.17 -4.64
N GLY A 255 -9.50 -5.09 -4.37
CA GLY A 255 -10.49 -4.69 -5.36
C GLY A 255 -10.20 -3.31 -5.94
N MET A 256 -9.93 -2.31 -5.09
CA MET A 256 -9.59 -0.95 -5.52
C MET A 256 -8.34 -0.91 -6.42
N PHE A 257 -7.24 -1.55 -6.00
CA PHE A 257 -6.01 -1.59 -6.81
C PHE A 257 -6.20 -2.36 -8.13
N ILE A 258 -6.95 -3.46 -8.13
CA ILE A 258 -7.25 -4.20 -9.36
C ILE A 258 -8.13 -3.38 -10.29
N SER A 259 -9.11 -2.64 -9.76
CA SER A 259 -9.95 -1.73 -10.54
C SER A 259 -9.11 -0.61 -11.17
N ALA A 260 -8.15 -0.05 -10.43
CA ALA A 260 -7.20 0.94 -10.97
C ALA A 260 -6.38 0.36 -12.14
N CYS A 261 -5.93 -0.89 -12.06
CA CYS A 261 -5.18 -1.52 -13.16
C CYS A 261 -5.96 -1.56 -14.49
N PHE A 262 -7.29 -1.65 -14.46
CA PHE A 262 -8.11 -1.60 -15.68
C PHE A 262 -8.21 -0.20 -16.27
N GLU A 263 -8.24 0.83 -15.43
CA GLU A 263 -8.28 2.22 -15.86
C GLU A 263 -6.91 2.70 -16.37
N PHE A 264 -5.82 2.29 -15.72
CA PHE A 264 -4.47 2.82 -15.92
C PHE A 264 -3.47 1.85 -16.56
N GLY A 265 -3.92 0.64 -16.88
CA GLY A 265 -3.23 -0.30 -17.75
C GLY A 265 -1.91 -0.85 -17.22
N LYS A 266 -0.93 -1.01 -18.13
CA LYS A 266 0.25 -1.86 -17.93
C LYS A 266 1.17 -1.36 -16.82
N ILE A 267 1.53 -0.07 -16.84
CA ILE A 267 2.47 0.49 -15.85
C ILE A 267 1.88 0.38 -14.45
N ASP A 268 0.58 0.64 -14.35
CA ASP A 268 -0.15 0.50 -13.10
C ASP A 268 -0.19 -0.95 -12.58
N THR A 269 -0.52 -1.88 -13.48
CA THR A 269 -0.51 -3.32 -13.18
C THR A 269 0.86 -3.79 -12.67
N ILE A 270 1.95 -3.31 -13.28
CA ILE A 270 3.30 -3.63 -12.82
C ILE A 270 3.52 -3.04 -11.43
N GLY A 271 3.31 -1.74 -11.25
CA GLY A 271 3.57 -1.04 -9.99
C GLY A 271 2.76 -1.59 -8.81
N HIS A 272 1.50 -1.95 -9.03
CA HIS A 272 0.62 -2.48 -7.98
C HIS A 272 0.69 -3.99 -7.78
N SER A 273 1.33 -4.74 -8.68
CA SER A 273 1.38 -6.22 -8.57
C SER A 273 1.88 -6.71 -7.21
N ALA A 274 2.95 -6.10 -6.68
CA ALA A 274 3.52 -6.46 -5.39
C ALA A 274 2.55 -6.20 -4.23
N ILE A 275 1.92 -5.02 -4.17
CA ILE A 275 0.96 -4.70 -3.10
C ILE A 275 -0.31 -5.55 -3.19
N ILE A 276 -0.80 -5.82 -4.41
CA ILE A 276 -1.93 -6.72 -4.64
C ILE A 276 -1.63 -8.13 -4.11
N ALA A 277 -0.42 -8.66 -4.34
CA ALA A 277 0.00 -9.94 -3.78
C ALA A 277 0.05 -9.92 -2.24
N VAL A 278 0.55 -8.82 -1.64
CA VAL A 278 0.54 -8.64 -0.17
C VAL A 278 -0.90 -8.66 0.36
N LEU A 279 -1.82 -7.96 -0.28
CA LEU A 279 -3.22 -7.91 0.13
C LEU A 279 -3.88 -9.29 0.00
N PHE A 280 -3.63 -10.03 -1.07
CA PHE A 280 -4.09 -11.42 -1.20
C PHE A 280 -3.53 -12.34 -0.12
N ALA A 281 -2.25 -12.16 0.26
CA ALA A 281 -1.66 -12.91 1.38
C ALA A 281 -2.40 -12.59 2.69
N ILE A 282 -2.74 -11.32 2.94
CA ILE A 282 -3.49 -10.90 4.14
C ILE A 282 -4.92 -11.46 4.11
N VAL A 283 -5.62 -11.40 2.98
CA VAL A 283 -6.95 -11.98 2.79
C VAL A 283 -6.94 -13.48 3.09
N ALA A 284 -5.86 -14.19 2.74
CA ALA A 284 -5.71 -15.63 2.99
C ALA A 284 -5.25 -16.00 4.42
N ASP A 285 -4.75 -15.05 5.22
CA ASP A 285 -4.18 -15.34 6.55
C ASP A 285 -5.26 -15.60 7.60
N ASN A 286 -5.54 -16.87 7.85
CA ASN A 286 -6.54 -17.31 8.81
C ASN A 286 -6.00 -17.54 10.23
N LYS A 287 -4.71 -17.28 10.49
CA LYS A 287 -4.14 -17.51 11.81
C LYS A 287 -4.47 -16.34 12.74
N VAL A 288 -5.11 -16.66 13.86
CA VAL A 288 -5.51 -15.71 14.90
C VAL A 288 -4.55 -15.82 16.08
N LEU A 289 -3.90 -14.71 16.43
CA LEU A 289 -3.05 -14.62 17.62
C LEU A 289 -3.83 -13.98 18.77
N GLN A 290 -3.44 -14.24 20.03
CA GLN A 290 -4.11 -13.61 21.19
C GLN A 290 -4.05 -12.08 21.14
N ARG A 291 -2.95 -11.50 20.65
CA ARG A 291 -2.78 -10.05 20.44
C ARG A 291 -3.75 -9.44 19.40
N ASP A 292 -4.35 -10.29 18.56
CA ASP A 292 -5.30 -9.86 17.54
C ASP A 292 -6.72 -9.74 18.10
N ARG A 293 -6.97 -10.23 19.33
CA ARG A 293 -8.25 -10.05 20.04
C ARG A 293 -8.24 -8.70 20.74
N ARG A 294 -8.95 -7.73 20.16
CA ARG A 294 -9.05 -6.37 20.70
C ARG A 294 -10.51 -6.03 20.99
N PRO A 295 -10.82 -5.39 22.12
CA PRO A 295 -12.17 -4.90 22.37
C PRO A 295 -12.54 -3.81 21.36
N ALA A 296 -13.81 -3.80 20.91
CA ALA A 296 -14.27 -2.93 19.84
C ALA A 296 -14.07 -1.43 20.13
N TRP A 297 -14.22 -1.01 21.38
CA TRP A 297 -14.07 0.40 21.79
C TRP A 297 -12.66 0.97 21.61
N LEU A 298 -11.63 0.11 21.48
CA LEU A 298 -10.28 0.57 21.17
C LEU A 298 -10.12 0.98 19.70
N ALA A 299 -10.98 0.53 18.80
CA ALA A 299 -10.81 0.78 17.37
C ALA A 299 -10.92 2.29 17.02
N PRO A 300 -11.92 3.05 17.50
CA PRO A 300 -11.96 4.51 17.34
C PRO A 300 -10.71 5.20 17.88
N VAL A 301 -10.30 4.86 19.11
CA VAL A 301 -9.17 5.51 19.78
C VAL A 301 -7.87 5.24 19.02
N ALA A 302 -7.65 4.00 18.59
CA ALA A 302 -6.45 3.61 17.86
C ALA A 302 -6.42 4.19 16.45
N LEU A 303 -7.56 4.29 15.75
CA LEU A 303 -7.64 4.95 14.44
C LEU A 303 -7.28 6.44 14.56
N CYS A 304 -7.89 7.15 15.50
CA CYS A 304 -7.60 8.57 15.73
C CYS A 304 -6.15 8.80 16.17
N ALA A 305 -5.59 7.91 17.00
CA ALA A 305 -4.20 7.97 17.41
C ALA A 305 -3.25 7.72 16.23
N ALA A 306 -3.54 6.72 15.38
CA ALA A 306 -2.77 6.44 14.18
C ALA A 306 -2.82 7.61 13.18
N LEU A 307 -4.00 8.19 12.97
CA LEU A 307 -4.17 9.38 12.13
C LEU A 307 -3.35 10.56 12.65
N SER A 308 -3.50 10.88 13.93
CA SER A 308 -2.78 11.99 14.56
C SER A 308 -1.26 11.78 14.49
N LEU A 309 -0.78 10.56 14.77
CA LEU A 309 0.63 10.23 14.68
C LEU A 309 1.15 10.32 13.24
N THR A 310 0.40 9.82 12.27
CA THR A 310 0.83 9.83 10.86
C THR A 310 0.88 11.26 10.32
N LEU A 311 -0.14 12.08 10.60
CA LEU A 311 -0.14 13.51 10.28
C LEU A 311 1.01 14.23 10.97
N PHE A 312 1.24 13.98 12.25
CA PHE A 312 2.36 14.58 12.98
C PHE A 312 3.71 14.23 12.34
N VAL A 313 3.99 12.94 12.13
CA VAL A 313 5.25 12.48 11.53
C VAL A 313 5.42 13.05 10.12
N TYR A 314 4.35 13.07 9.32
CA TYR A 314 4.38 13.61 7.97
C TYR A 314 4.71 15.10 7.96
N TYR A 315 3.89 15.93 8.61
CA TYR A 315 4.01 17.40 8.54
C TYR A 315 5.26 17.92 9.25
N PHE A 316 5.57 17.42 10.45
CA PHE A 316 6.77 17.86 11.17
C PHE A 316 8.04 17.28 10.55
N GLY A 317 7.99 16.05 10.02
CA GLY A 317 9.10 15.49 9.24
C GLY A 317 9.36 16.31 7.98
N HIS A 318 8.31 16.70 7.27
CA HIS A 318 8.39 17.55 6.09
C HIS A 318 8.99 18.92 6.44
N ALA A 319 8.47 19.59 7.48
CA ALA A 319 8.97 20.88 7.95
C ALA A 319 10.44 20.81 8.38
N ALA A 320 10.86 19.74 9.06
CA ALA A 320 12.24 19.56 9.49
C ALA A 320 13.21 19.37 8.31
N ILE A 321 12.79 18.66 7.26
CA ILE A 321 13.65 18.32 6.12
C ILE A 321 13.67 19.47 5.09
N PHE A 322 12.52 20.05 4.78
CA PHE A 322 12.35 21.01 3.67
C PHE A 322 12.12 22.46 4.13
N LYS A 323 12.05 22.72 5.45
CA LYS A 323 11.81 24.06 6.03
C LYS A 323 10.45 24.67 5.64
N THR A 324 9.44 23.84 5.46
CA THR A 324 8.05 24.23 5.21
C THR A 324 7.31 24.61 6.48
N SER A 325 6.14 25.26 6.34
CA SER A 325 5.21 25.48 7.45
C SER A 325 4.31 24.25 7.68
N VAL A 326 3.79 24.12 8.91
CA VAL A 326 2.81 23.07 9.29
C VAL A 326 1.38 23.59 9.22
N LEU A 327 1.22 24.87 9.56
CA LEU A 327 0.01 25.68 9.46
C LEU A 327 0.20 26.80 8.42
#